data_AF-A0A915DK77-F1
#
_entry.id   AF-A0A915DK77-F1
#
_cell.length_a   1.000
_cell.length_b   1.000
_cell.length_c   1.000
_cell.angle_alpha   90.00
_cell.angle_beta   90.00
_cell.angle_gamma   90.00
#
_symmetry.space_group_name_H-M   'P 1'
#
loop_
_entity.id
_entity.type
_entity.pdbx_description
1 polymer ?
#
loop_
_entity_poly.entity_id
_entity_poly.type
_entity_poly.pdbx_seq_one_letter_code
_entity_poly.pdbx_strand_id
1 'polypeptide(L)'
;MGQLSGLTKAFVIFNLLNYLSADLFTSVADLQRLLHAEKDIPELINTYIAQENARLANLKSVVSKYQINNDQLQKTEQHMERARRKMRSDTAESFLQNISSSGQAMFPNDEDLSGAVIGLLRLQDTYRLDTKQLANGVVLDTKLARKCLHLTASK
;
A
#
# COMPACT_ATOMS: atom_id res chain seq x y z
N MET A 1 6.52 -8.51 -56.69
CA MET A 1 7.29 -8.10 -55.49
C MET A 1 6.47 -7.31 -54.45
N GLY A 2 5.23 -6.89 -54.70
CA GLY A 2 4.44 -6.10 -53.73
C GLY A 2 3.84 -6.88 -52.55
N GLN A 3 3.41 -8.13 -52.74
CA GLN A 3 2.70 -8.90 -51.69
C GLN A 3 3.60 -9.34 -50.51
N LEU A 4 4.88 -9.63 -50.76
CA LEU A 4 5.82 -10.04 -49.70
C LEU A 4 6.11 -8.90 -48.70
N SER A 5 6.05 -7.64 -49.16
CA SER A 5 6.24 -6.45 -48.31
C SER A 5 5.03 -6.13 -47.43
N GLY A 6 3.82 -6.58 -47.82
CA GLY A 6 2.60 -6.41 -47.04
C GLY A 6 2.52 -7.42 -45.90
N LEU A 7 2.94 -8.66 -46.16
CA LEU A 7 2.91 -9.74 -45.18
C LEU A 7 3.92 -9.50 -44.04
N THR A 8 5.11 -8.97 -44.34
CA THR A 8 6.09 -8.60 -43.32
C THR A 8 5.62 -7.43 -42.47
N LYS A 9 4.95 -6.42 -43.06
CA LYS A 9 4.32 -5.34 -42.30
C LYS A 9 3.19 -5.85 -41.41
N ALA A 10 2.34 -6.74 -41.92
CA ALA A 10 1.26 -7.36 -41.13
C ALA A 10 1.82 -8.20 -39.97
N PHE A 11 2.92 -8.92 -40.19
CA PHE A 11 3.61 -9.67 -39.14
C PHE A 11 4.20 -8.74 -38.06
N VAL A 12 4.83 -7.63 -38.44
CA VAL A 12 5.35 -6.63 -37.48
C VAL A 12 4.21 -6.01 -36.67
N ILE A 13 3.11 -5.61 -37.33
CA ILE A 13 1.93 -5.06 -36.64
C ILE A 13 1.33 -6.09 -35.67
N PHE A 14 1.22 -7.35 -36.08
CA PHE A 14 0.73 -8.41 -35.21
C PHE A 14 1.62 -8.61 -33.99
N ASN A 15 2.95 -8.62 -34.14
CA ASN A 15 3.86 -8.70 -33.00
C ASN A 15 3.74 -7.46 -32.08
N LEU A 16 3.59 -6.25 -32.63
CA LEU A 16 3.39 -5.04 -31.84
C LEU A 16 2.08 -5.05 -31.03
N LEU A 17 1.00 -5.59 -31.61
CA LEU A 17 -0.28 -5.73 -30.91
C LEU A 17 -0.21 -6.72 -29.73
N ASN A 18 0.60 -7.79 -29.87
CA ASN A 18 0.82 -8.74 -28.78
C ASN A 18 1.64 -8.12 -27.64
N TYR A 19 2.67 -7.31 -27.94
CA TYR A 19 3.44 -6.58 -26.93
C TYR A 19 2.56 -5.57 -26.16
N LEU A 20 1.77 -4.76 -26.86
CA LEU A 20 0.90 -3.75 -26.24
C LEU A 20 -0.14 -4.37 -25.29
N SER A 21 -0.69 -5.52 -25.66
CA SER A 21 -1.67 -6.23 -24.82
C SER A 21 -1.04 -6.79 -23.53
N ALA A 22 0.22 -7.22 -23.60
CA ALA A 22 0.95 -7.74 -22.45
C ALA A 22 1.26 -6.64 -21.42
N ASP A 23 1.64 -5.45 -21.88
CA ASP A 23 1.89 -4.30 -21.01
C ASP A 23 0.61 -3.85 -20.30
N LEU A 24 -0.50 -3.74 -21.03
CA LEU A 24 -1.81 -3.39 -20.45
C LEU A 24 -2.24 -4.41 -19.38
N PHE A 25 -2.13 -5.71 -19.68
CA PHE A 25 -2.49 -6.76 -18.73
C PHE A 25 -1.60 -6.72 -17.47
N THR A 26 -0.31 -6.45 -17.64
CA THR A 26 0.64 -6.31 -16.54
C THR A 26 0.28 -5.11 -15.65
N SER A 27 0.02 -3.93 -16.24
CA SER A 27 -0.40 -2.76 -15.47
C SER A 27 -1.72 -2.96 -14.71
N VAL A 28 -2.69 -3.68 -15.31
CA VAL A 28 -3.95 -4.01 -14.63
C VAL A 28 -3.72 -5.00 -13.48
N ALA A 29 -2.86 -6.01 -13.68
CA ALA A 29 -2.50 -6.95 -12.63
C ALA A 29 -1.78 -6.25 -11.47
N ASP A 30 -0.90 -5.29 -11.76
CA ASP A 30 -0.19 -4.51 -10.74
C ASP A 30 -1.14 -3.56 -9.99
N LEU A 31 -2.09 -2.92 -10.69
CA LEU A 31 -3.14 -2.12 -10.03
C LEU A 31 -4.03 -2.99 -9.14
N GLN A 32 -4.35 -4.21 -9.56
CA GLN A 32 -5.11 -5.15 -8.74
C GLN A 32 -4.33 -5.57 -7.49
N ARG A 33 -3.01 -5.77 -7.58
CA ARG A 33 -2.15 -6.05 -6.42
C ARG A 33 -2.11 -4.87 -5.45
N LEU A 34 -2.00 -3.65 -5.97
CA LEU A 34 -2.05 -2.42 -5.17
C LEU A 34 -3.35 -2.29 -4.37
N LEU A 35 -4.50 -2.57 -5.01
CA LEU A 35 -5.79 -2.52 -4.35
C LEU A 35 -5.93 -3.58 -3.23
N HIS A 36 -5.36 -4.77 -3.44
CA HIS A 36 -5.31 -5.79 -2.39
C HIS A 36 -4.40 -5.36 -1.25
N ALA A 37 -3.23 -4.81 -1.54
CA ALA A 37 -2.32 -4.29 -0.53
C ALA A 37 -2.96 -3.18 0.31
N GLU A 38 -3.71 -2.25 -0.32
CA GLU A 38 -4.44 -1.19 0.39
C GLU A 38 -5.40 -1.76 1.45
N LYS A 39 -6.08 -2.87 1.14
CA LYS A 39 -6.99 -3.53 2.06
C LYS A 39 -6.28 -4.10 3.29
N ASP A 40 -5.02 -4.47 3.16
CA ASP A 40 -4.22 -5.07 4.22
C ASP A 40 -3.52 -4.01 5.10
N ILE A 41 -3.40 -2.75 4.64
CA ILE A 41 -2.77 -1.64 5.38
C ILE A 41 -3.39 -1.43 6.78
N PRO A 42 -4.73 -1.42 6.97
CA PRO A 42 -5.30 -1.24 8.30
C PRO A 42 -4.93 -2.37 9.28
N GLU A 43 -4.88 -3.62 8.81
CA GLU A 43 -4.49 -4.76 9.64
C GLU A 43 -3.03 -4.64 10.08
N LEU A 44 -2.16 -4.34 9.12
CA LEU A 44 -0.74 -4.08 9.33
C LEU A 44 -0.50 -2.97 10.37
N ILE A 45 -1.18 -1.83 10.25
CA ILE A 45 -1.10 -0.72 11.22
C ILE A 45 -1.62 -1.16 12.60
N ASN A 46 -2.72 -1.91 12.67
CA ASN A 46 -3.24 -2.44 13.93
C ASN A 46 -2.24 -3.38 14.62
N THR A 47 -1.54 -4.23 13.85
CA THR A 47 -0.48 -5.08 14.39
C THR A 47 0.66 -4.26 14.98
N TYR A 48 1.09 -3.20 14.30
CA TYR A 48 2.12 -2.29 14.83
C TYR A 48 1.67 -1.59 16.12
N ILE A 49 0.44 -1.06 16.14
CA ILE A 49 -0.14 -0.43 17.34
C ILE A 49 -0.18 -1.43 18.50
N ALA A 50 -0.57 -2.68 18.26
CA ALA A 50 -0.59 -3.73 19.28
C ALA A 50 0.81 -4.03 19.83
N GLN A 51 1.82 -4.11 18.97
CA GLN A 51 3.21 -4.30 19.38
C GLN A 51 3.72 -3.12 20.21
N GLU A 52 3.43 -1.88 19.79
CA GLU A 52 3.85 -0.69 20.51
C GLU A 52 3.15 -0.56 21.87
N ASN A 53 1.86 -0.89 21.94
CA ASN A 53 1.12 -0.97 23.20
C ASN A 53 1.71 -2.02 24.16
N ALA A 54 2.13 -3.18 23.65
CA ALA A 54 2.81 -4.20 24.46
C ALA A 54 4.17 -3.72 24.97
N ARG A 55 4.92 -2.95 24.16
CA ARG A 55 6.17 -2.32 24.57
C ARG A 55 5.93 -1.30 25.69
N LEU A 56 4.93 -0.44 25.54
CA LEU A 56 4.51 0.55 26.54
C LEU A 56 4.03 -0.10 27.84
N ALA A 57 3.26 -1.19 27.77
CA ALA A 57 2.81 -1.93 28.94
C ALA A 57 4.01 -2.51 29.73
N ASN A 58 5.02 -3.04 29.03
CA ASN A 58 6.26 -3.48 29.65
C ASN A 58 6.98 -2.33 30.37
N LEU A 59 7.11 -1.16 29.73
CA LEU A 59 7.74 0.00 30.34
C LEU A 59 6.97 0.51 31.57
N LYS A 60 5.64 0.57 31.51
CA LYS A 60 4.79 0.91 32.67
C LYS A 60 5.01 -0.06 33.83
N SER A 61 5.12 -1.36 33.55
CA SER A 61 5.40 -2.37 34.57
C SER A 61 6.77 -2.18 35.23
N VAL A 62 7.77 -1.72 34.47
CA VAL A 62 9.09 -1.38 35.02
C VAL A 62 8.94 -0.19 35.97
N VAL A 63 8.28 0.89 35.56
CA VAL A 63 8.08 2.08 36.41
C VAL A 63 7.35 1.72 37.72
N SER A 64 6.30 0.91 37.66
CA SER A 64 5.58 0.46 38.86
C SER A 64 6.49 -0.33 39.81
N LYS A 65 7.37 -1.20 39.30
CA LYS A 65 8.36 -1.92 40.12
C LYS A 65 9.38 -1.00 40.79
N TYR A 66 9.74 0.13 40.16
CA TYR A 66 10.60 1.14 40.77
C TYR A 66 9.88 1.90 41.89
N GLN A 67 8.61 2.28 41.68
CA GLN A 67 7.81 2.98 42.69
C GLN A 67 7.56 2.13 43.94
N ILE A 68 7.37 0.82 43.77
CA ILE A 68 7.11 -0.11 44.88
C ILE A 68 8.40 -0.45 45.66
N ASN A 69 9.57 -0.51 44.99
CA ASN A 69 10.83 -0.97 45.59
C ASN A 69 11.80 0.15 45.98
N ASN A 70 11.29 1.34 46.33
CA ASN A 70 12.12 2.50 46.68
C ASN A 70 13.09 2.26 47.89
N ASP A 71 12.89 1.16 48.63
CA ASP A 71 13.70 0.79 49.81
C ASP A 71 14.77 -0.29 49.56
N GLN A 72 14.88 -0.88 48.35
CA GLN A 72 15.81 -1.99 48.04
C GLN A 72 16.73 -1.64 46.85
N LEU A 73 17.53 -0.59 47.01
CA LEU A 73 18.35 0.07 45.98
C LEU A 73 19.65 -0.67 45.58
N GLN A 74 19.63 -1.99 45.36
CA GLN A 74 20.87 -2.70 44.99
C GLN A 74 20.82 -3.69 43.81
N LYS A 75 19.76 -3.69 42.98
CA LYS A 75 19.74 -4.49 41.73
C LYS A 75 19.27 -3.74 40.48
N THR A 76 19.27 -2.41 40.51
CA THR A 76 18.52 -1.58 39.55
C THR A 76 19.24 -1.24 38.24
N GLU A 77 20.58 -1.21 38.18
CA GLU A 77 21.30 -0.86 36.93
C GLU A 77 20.99 -1.82 35.78
N GLN A 78 20.97 -3.13 36.03
CA GLN A 78 20.66 -4.11 34.98
C GLN A 78 19.22 -3.99 34.48
N HIS A 79 18.27 -3.67 35.36
CA HIS A 79 16.87 -3.46 34.99
C HIS A 79 16.67 -2.16 34.23
N MET A 80 17.34 -1.08 34.65
CA MET A 80 17.37 0.20 33.93
C MET A 80 17.99 0.02 32.54
N GLU A 81 19.05 -0.76 32.43
CA GLU A 81 19.74 -0.93 31.15
C GLU A 81 18.96 -1.84 30.20
N ARG A 82 18.26 -2.86 30.71
CA ARG A 82 17.26 -3.61 29.93
C ARG A 82 16.11 -2.72 29.46
N ALA A 83 15.59 -1.84 30.33
CA ALA A 83 14.54 -0.90 29.97
C ALA A 83 15.02 0.11 28.92
N ARG A 84 16.23 0.67 29.08
CA ARG A 84 16.87 1.55 28.09
C ARG A 84 17.04 0.88 26.74
N ARG A 85 17.50 -0.37 26.71
CA ARG A 85 17.58 -1.14 25.45
C ARG A 85 16.22 -1.28 24.78
N LYS A 86 15.16 -1.57 25.55
CA LYS A 86 13.80 -1.73 25.01
C LYS A 86 13.15 -0.40 24.60
N MET A 87 13.55 0.72 25.21
CA MET A 87 13.19 2.07 24.75
C MET A 87 13.92 2.44 23.47
N ARG A 88 15.20 2.08 23.35
CA ARG A 88 16.05 2.34 22.18
C ARG A 88 15.79 1.41 20.99
N SER A 89 15.25 0.21 21.21
CA SER A 89 14.82 -0.66 20.13
C SER A 89 13.60 -0.02 19.48
N ASP A 90 13.82 0.68 18.38
CA ASP A 90 12.75 1.17 17.53
C ASP A 90 12.12 -0.02 16.80
N THR A 91 10.91 -0.38 17.20
CA THR A 91 10.09 -1.40 16.57
C THR A 91 9.56 -0.95 15.20
N ALA A 92 9.61 0.35 14.90
CA ALA A 92 9.22 0.91 13.61
C ALA A 92 10.14 0.45 12.49
N GLU A 93 11.45 0.34 12.73
CA GLU A 93 12.41 -0.10 11.70
C GLU A 93 12.08 -1.51 11.19
N SER A 94 11.82 -2.46 12.11
CA SER A 94 11.42 -3.82 11.75
C SER A 94 10.05 -3.88 11.05
N PHE A 95 9.16 -2.95 11.37
CA PHE A 95 7.85 -2.85 10.74
C PHE A 95 7.97 -2.30 9.30
N LEU A 96 8.71 -1.21 9.12
CA LEU A 96 8.99 -0.61 7.82
C LEU A 96 9.76 -1.58 6.91
N GLN A 97 10.71 -2.33 7.47
CA GLN A 97 11.41 -3.37 6.73
C GLN A 97 10.47 -4.51 6.33
N ASN A 98 9.56 -4.95 7.21
CA ASN A 98 8.59 -5.98 6.89
C ASN A 98 7.66 -5.54 5.73
N ILE A 99 7.17 -4.31 5.76
CA ILE A 99 6.34 -3.71 4.69
C ILE A 99 7.09 -3.64 3.36
N SER A 100 8.35 -3.20 3.42
CA SER A 100 9.18 -3.04 2.23
C SER A 100 9.59 -4.40 1.64
N SER A 101 9.76 -5.42 2.49
CA SER A 101 10.20 -6.77 2.07
C SER A 101 9.06 -7.68 1.65
N SER A 102 7.83 -7.47 2.15
CA SER A 102 6.68 -8.32 1.85
C SER A 102 6.10 -8.10 0.45
N GLY A 103 6.68 -7.19 -0.36
CA GLY A 103 6.19 -6.88 -1.71
C GLY A 103 4.81 -6.22 -1.73
N GLN A 104 4.23 -5.96 -0.55
CA GLN A 104 2.93 -5.32 -0.34
C GLN A 104 2.99 -3.80 -0.60
N ALA A 105 4.19 -3.23 -0.68
CA ALA A 105 4.42 -1.80 -0.81
C ALA A 105 5.19 -1.45 -2.09
N MET A 106 4.87 -2.08 -3.23
CA MET A 106 5.24 -1.47 -4.51
C MET A 106 4.32 -0.27 -4.73
N PHE A 107 4.53 0.80 -3.97
CA PHE A 107 3.77 2.04 -4.13
C PHE A 107 4.11 2.67 -5.49
N PRO A 108 3.12 3.28 -6.17
CA PRO A 108 3.37 4.00 -7.40
C PRO A 108 4.34 5.15 -7.17
N ASN A 109 5.16 5.44 -8.18
CA ASN A 109 6.10 6.55 -8.16
C ASN A 109 5.42 7.85 -8.65
N ASP A 110 6.15 8.97 -8.59
CA ASP A 110 5.65 10.28 -9.03
C ASP A 110 5.23 10.28 -10.52
N GLU A 111 5.89 9.49 -11.36
CA GLU A 111 5.55 9.34 -12.77
C GLU A 111 4.18 8.66 -12.95
N ASP A 112 3.92 7.58 -12.21
CA ASP A 112 2.64 6.88 -12.23
C ASP A 112 1.50 7.80 -11.78
N LEU A 113 1.73 8.60 -10.74
CA LEU A 113 0.77 9.58 -10.23
C LEU A 113 0.47 10.66 -11.27
N SER A 114 1.50 11.22 -11.89
CA SER A 114 1.36 12.22 -12.96
C SER A 114 0.60 11.63 -14.16
N GLY A 115 0.95 10.41 -14.57
CA GLY A 115 0.27 9.68 -15.65
C GLY A 115 -1.21 9.45 -15.35
N ALA A 116 -1.54 9.05 -14.12
CA ALA A 116 -2.92 8.86 -13.68
C ALA A 116 -3.72 10.18 -13.70
N VAL A 117 -3.14 11.28 -13.22
CA VAL A 117 -3.75 12.61 -13.25
C VAL A 117 -4.01 13.07 -14.69
N ILE A 118 -3.03 12.90 -15.59
CA ILE A 118 -3.20 13.23 -17.01
C ILE A 118 -4.33 12.39 -17.64
N GLY A 119 -4.39 11.09 -17.31
CA GLY A 119 -5.47 10.21 -17.74
C GLY A 119 -6.84 10.69 -17.27
N LEU A 120 -6.97 11.08 -16.00
CA LEU A 120 -8.20 11.61 -15.42
C LEU A 120 -8.64 12.91 -16.10
N LEU A 121 -7.70 13.84 -16.35
CA LEU A 121 -7.98 15.09 -17.06
C LEU A 121 -8.48 14.82 -18.48
N ARG A 122 -7.86 13.87 -19.20
CA ARG A 122 -8.33 13.46 -20.53
C ARG A 122 -9.75 12.91 -20.51
N LEU A 123 -10.08 12.09 -19.52
CA LEU A 123 -11.44 11.56 -19.35
C LEU A 123 -12.44 12.67 -19.02
N GLN A 124 -12.05 13.62 -18.16
CA GLN A 124 -12.85 14.79 -17.86
C GLN A 124 -13.14 15.62 -19.11
N ASP A 125 -12.14 15.89 -19.95
CA ASP A 125 -12.30 16.65 -21.19
C ASP A 125 -13.17 15.90 -22.21
N THR A 126 -12.95 14.60 -22.36
CA THR A 126 -13.66 13.77 -23.36
C THR A 126 -15.15 13.60 -23.00
N TYR A 127 -15.44 13.34 -21.73
CA TYR A 127 -16.81 13.05 -21.26
C TYR A 127 -17.47 14.24 -20.56
N ARG A 128 -16.81 15.40 -20.52
CA ARG A 128 -17.29 16.64 -19.85
C ARG A 128 -17.73 16.39 -18.40
N LEU A 129 -16.91 15.64 -17.66
CA LEU A 129 -17.21 15.26 -16.27
C LEU A 129 -17.10 16.47 -15.34
N ASP A 130 -18.11 16.68 -14.48
CA ASP A 130 -18.05 17.75 -13.48
C ASP A 130 -16.99 17.43 -12.40
N THR A 131 -16.08 18.39 -12.20
CA THR A 131 -15.04 18.35 -11.15
C THR A 131 -15.62 18.04 -9.77
N LYS A 132 -16.78 18.62 -9.43
CA LYS A 132 -17.40 18.42 -8.11
C LYS A 132 -17.94 17.01 -7.96
N GLN A 133 -18.58 16.47 -9.00
CA GLN A 133 -19.06 15.09 -9.00
C GLN A 133 -17.88 14.11 -8.92
N LEU A 134 -16.83 14.33 -9.72
CA LEU A 134 -15.64 13.49 -9.75
C LEU A 134 -14.92 13.46 -8.39
N ALA A 135 -14.75 14.62 -7.73
CA ALA A 135 -14.16 14.70 -6.40
C ALA A 135 -14.99 13.97 -5.32
N ASN A 136 -16.31 13.86 -5.53
CA ASN A 136 -17.21 13.09 -4.67
C ASN A 136 -17.30 11.60 -5.08
N GLY A 137 -16.49 11.16 -6.04
CA GLY A 137 -16.50 9.79 -6.56
C GLY A 137 -17.77 9.45 -7.34
N VAL A 138 -18.40 10.42 -7.98
CA VAL A 138 -19.56 10.24 -8.87
C VAL A 138 -19.11 10.45 -10.31
N VAL A 139 -19.35 9.45 -11.16
CA VAL A 139 -19.04 9.49 -12.60
C VAL A 139 -20.29 9.07 -13.36
N LEU A 140 -20.78 9.93 -14.26
CA LEU A 140 -21.95 9.67 -15.10
C LEU A 140 -23.16 9.17 -14.27
N ASP A 141 -23.48 9.89 -13.19
CA ASP A 141 -24.55 9.57 -12.23
C ASP A 141 -24.41 8.22 -11.49
N THR A 142 -23.27 7.55 -11.60
CA THR A 142 -22.93 6.37 -10.81
C THR A 142 -21.96 6.74 -9.69
N LYS A 143 -22.31 6.38 -8.45
CA LYS A 143 -21.40 6.52 -7.31
C LYS A 143 -20.42 5.36 -7.35
N LEU A 144 -19.14 5.66 -7.57
CA LEU A 144 -18.06 4.66 -7.55
C LEU A 144 -17.81 4.11 -6.13
N ALA A 145 -18.26 4.82 -5.09
CA ALA A 145 -18.13 4.33 -3.73
C ALA A 145 -18.98 3.07 -3.51
N ARG A 146 -18.29 1.93 -3.38
CA ARG A 146 -18.76 0.64 -2.83
C ARG A 146 -19.59 -0.28 -3.73
N LYS A 147 -19.37 -0.31 -5.05
CA LYS A 147 -19.93 -1.42 -5.87
C LYS A 147 -19.04 -2.67 -5.94
N CYS A 148 -17.76 -2.58 -5.55
CA CYS A 148 -16.82 -3.71 -5.60
C CYS A 148 -16.82 -4.64 -4.37
N LEU A 149 -17.61 -4.38 -3.32
CA LEU A 149 -17.64 -5.24 -2.12
C LEU A 149 -18.70 -6.36 -2.16
N HIS A 150 -19.48 -6.46 -3.24
CA HIS A 150 -20.56 -7.46 -3.35
C HIS A 150 -20.28 -8.63 -4.31
N LEU A 151 -19.16 -8.66 -5.02
CA LEU A 151 -18.88 -9.71 -6.01
C LEU A 151 -17.93 -10.81 -5.53
N THR A 152 -17.47 -10.79 -4.28
CA THR A 152 -16.60 -11.85 -3.73
C THR A 152 -17.26 -12.69 -2.63
N ALA A 153 -18.57 -12.56 -2.38
CA ALA A 153 -19.30 -13.34 -1.38
C ALA A 153 -20.32 -14.32 -2.00
N SER A 154 -19.96 -14.96 -3.12
CA SER A 154 -20.71 -16.09 -3.67
C SER A 154 -19.76 -17.18 -4.15
N LYS A 155 -19.12 -17.87 -3.20
CA LYS A 155 -19.02 -19.33 -3.12
C LYS A 155 -18.50 -19.74 -1.76
#